data_AF-A0A7W1R7J0-F1
#
_entry.id   AF-A0A7W1R7J0-F1
#
_cell.length_a   1.000
_cell.length_b   1.000
_cell.length_c   1.000
_cell.angle_alpha   90.00
_cell.angle_beta   90.00
_cell.angle_gamma   90.00
#
_symmetry.space_group_name_H-M   'P 1'
#
loop_
_entity.id
_entity.type
_entity.pdbx_description
1 polymer ?
#
loop_
_entity_poly.entity_id
_entity_poly.type
_entity_poly.pdbx_seq_one_letter_code
_entity_poly.pdbx_strand_id
1 'polypeptide(L)'
;ISVEPYRHQVRVEMLAPIDEVRVLVPATTATLEATDDDTTIVVTGSDDIELVAFHLLRLHITFRILEGDELFDALLSLRARISDVLHDVL
;
A
#
# COMPACT_ATOMS: atom_id res chain seq x y z
N ILE A 1 -22.93 8.33 8.52
CA ILE A 1 -21.54 8.41 9.05
C ILE A 1 -20.70 8.85 7.86
N SER A 2 -20.13 10.05 7.89
CA SER A 2 -19.19 10.51 6.85
C SER A 2 -17.80 10.31 7.41
N VAL A 3 -17.03 9.39 6.83
CA VAL A 3 -15.60 9.28 7.12
C VAL A 3 -14.96 10.39 6.30
N GLU A 4 -14.31 11.35 6.97
CA GLU A 4 -13.52 12.37 6.28
C GLU A 4 -12.47 11.64 5.44
N PRO A 5 -12.34 11.92 4.13
CA PRO A 5 -11.39 11.20 3.30
C PRO A 5 -9.99 11.42 3.88
N TYR A 6 -9.28 10.32 4.13
CA TYR A 6 -7.89 10.37 4.61
C TYR A 6 -7.09 11.37 3.78
N ARG A 7 -6.25 12.15 4.44
CA ARG A 7 -5.44 13.18 3.77
C ARG A 7 -4.65 12.62 2.59
N HIS A 8 -4.16 11.40 2.75
CA HIS A 8 -3.46 10.63 1.74
C HIS A 8 -4.34 9.46 1.30
N GLN A 9 -4.72 9.43 0.02
CA GLN A 9 -5.46 8.34 -0.58
C GLN A 9 -4.68 7.80 -1.77
N VAL A 10 -4.50 6.48 -1.81
CA VAL A 10 -3.71 5.79 -2.84
C VAL A 10 -4.54 4.69 -3.46
N ARG A 11 -4.27 4.41 -4.74
CA ARG A 11 -4.83 3.28 -5.48
C ARG A 11 -3.69 2.42 -5.98
N VAL A 12 -3.69 1.15 -5.56
CA VAL A 12 -2.69 0.17 -5.98
C VAL A 12 -3.35 -1.06 -6.55
N GLU A 13 -2.68 -1.73 -7.47
CA GLU A 13 -3.05 -3.06 -7.97
C GLU A 13 -2.13 -4.09 -7.31
N MET A 14 -2.70 -4.91 -6.43
CA MET A 14 -2.01 -6.04 -5.83
C MET A 14 -2.05 -7.24 -6.77
N LEU A 15 -0.91 -7.89 -6.95
CA LEU A 15 -0.77 -9.10 -7.75
C LEU A 15 -1.14 -10.34 -6.91
N ALA A 16 -2.40 -10.37 -6.47
CA ALA A 16 -3.01 -11.50 -5.80
C ALA A 16 -4.55 -11.50 -5.97
N PRO A 17 -5.20 -12.68 -5.94
CA PRO A 17 -6.66 -12.81 -5.95
C PRO A 17 -7.33 -12.10 -4.77
N ILE A 18 -8.56 -11.63 -4.96
CA ILE A 18 -9.28 -10.84 -3.94
C ILE A 18 -9.49 -11.59 -2.63
N ASP A 19 -9.66 -12.91 -2.67
CA ASP A 19 -9.84 -13.73 -1.48
C ASP A 19 -8.57 -13.78 -0.62
N GLU A 20 -7.38 -13.80 -1.23
CA GLU A 20 -6.11 -13.71 -0.52
C GLU A 20 -5.90 -12.33 0.08
N VAL A 21 -6.17 -11.27 -0.70
CA VAL A 21 -6.03 -9.88 -0.25
C VAL A 21 -6.98 -9.59 0.92
N ARG A 22 -8.22 -10.10 0.89
CA ARG A 22 -9.22 -9.93 1.97
C ARG A 22 -8.79 -10.51 3.32
N VAL A 23 -7.95 -11.55 3.32
CA VAL A 23 -7.41 -12.11 4.57
C VAL A 23 -6.44 -11.14 5.24
N LEU A 24 -5.73 -10.33 4.45
CA LEU A 24 -4.67 -9.44 4.91
C LEU A 24 -5.12 -7.99 5.10
N VAL A 25 -6.12 -7.56 4.32
CA VAL A 25 -6.62 -6.19 4.27
C VAL A 25 -8.08 -6.16 4.72
N PRO A 26 -8.36 -5.75 5.97
CA PRO A 26 -9.72 -5.60 6.45
C PRO A 26 -10.53 -4.59 5.63
N ALA A 27 -11.80 -4.90 5.37
CA ALA A 27 -12.71 -4.00 4.65
C ALA A 27 -12.96 -2.66 5.37
N THR A 28 -12.58 -2.55 6.65
CA THR A 28 -12.65 -1.30 7.42
C THR A 28 -11.54 -0.32 7.10
N THR A 29 -10.45 -0.78 6.48
CA THR A 29 -9.24 0.03 6.22
C THR A 29 -9.04 0.33 4.74
N ALA A 30 -9.64 -0.45 3.84
CA ALA A 30 -9.51 -0.27 2.40
C ALA A 30 -10.74 -0.78 1.64
N THR A 31 -10.94 -0.24 0.44
CA THR A 31 -11.87 -0.79 -0.55
C THR A 31 -11.11 -1.75 -1.45
N LEU A 32 -11.70 -2.92 -1.71
CA LEU A 32 -11.12 -3.97 -2.54
C LEU A 32 -12.02 -4.23 -3.76
N GLU A 33 -11.43 -4.29 -4.94
CA GLU A 33 -12.11 -4.53 -6.21
C GLU A 33 -11.27 -5.56 -7.01
N ALA A 34 -11.88 -6.69 -7.40
CA ALA A 34 -11.20 -7.66 -8.25
C ALA A 34 -11.18 -7.13 -9.68
N THR A 35 -10.00 -7.11 -10.31
CA THR A 35 -9.87 -6.70 -11.73
C THR A 35 -9.92 -7.94 -12.64
N ASP A 36 -9.30 -9.03 -12.19
CA ASP A 36 -9.32 -10.35 -12.81
C ASP A 36 -9.11 -11.44 -11.73
N ASP A 37 -8.85 -12.68 -12.14
CA ASP A 37 -8.68 -13.82 -11.23
C ASP A 37 -7.39 -13.73 -10.38
N ASP A 38 -6.40 -12.94 -10.81
CA ASP A 38 -5.05 -12.91 -10.24
C ASP A 38 -4.69 -11.56 -9.60
N THR A 39 -5.52 -10.52 -9.79
CA THR A 39 -5.22 -9.16 -9.36
C THR A 39 -6.39 -8.47 -8.66
N THR A 40 -6.03 -7.64 -7.68
CA THR A 40 -6.99 -6.90 -6.85
C THR A 40 -6.56 -5.46 -6.73
N ILE A 41 -7.47 -4.56 -7.07
CA ILE A 41 -7.33 -3.15 -6.79
C ILE A 41 -7.64 -2.88 -5.33
N VAL A 42 -6.76 -2.13 -4.68
CA VAL A 42 -6.88 -1.70 -3.30
C VAL A 42 -6.84 -0.18 -3.25
N VAL A 43 -7.92 0.41 -2.75
CA VAL A 43 -7.99 1.85 -2.42
C VAL A 43 -7.90 1.99 -0.92
N THR A 44 -6.83 2.61 -0.44
CA THR A 44 -6.54 2.78 0.98
C THR A 44 -6.03 4.19 1.24
N GLY A 45 -6.01 4.60 2.50
CA GLY A 45 -5.48 5.89 2.88
C GLY A 45 -5.10 5.97 4.34
N SER A 46 -4.40 7.05 4.69
CA SER A 46 -4.08 7.42 6.06
C SER A 46 -3.79 8.92 6.13
N ASP A 47 -3.61 9.45 7.34
CA ASP A 47 -3.04 10.78 7.53
C ASP A 47 -1.50 10.78 7.49
N ASP A 48 -0.90 9.59 7.35
CA ASP A 48 0.54 9.38 7.22
C ASP A 48 0.84 8.44 6.03
N ILE A 49 1.47 9.00 4.98
CA ILE A 49 1.82 8.24 3.78
C ILE A 49 2.93 7.21 4.01
N GLU A 50 3.86 7.45 4.95
CA GLU A 50 4.89 6.45 5.30
C GLU A 50 4.24 5.22 5.96
N LEU A 51 3.21 5.44 6.77
CA LEU A 51 2.44 4.37 7.37
C LEU A 51 1.73 3.52 6.32
N VAL A 52 1.16 4.15 5.27
CA VAL A 52 0.56 3.43 4.13
C VAL A 52 1.61 2.60 3.40
N ALA A 53 2.77 3.19 3.08
CA ALA A 53 3.87 2.50 2.41
C ALA A 53 4.34 1.26 3.21
N PHE A 54 4.53 1.41 4.51
CA PHE A 54 4.89 0.31 5.41
C PHE A 54 3.83 -0.79 5.42
N HIS A 55 2.54 -0.43 5.53
CA HIS A 55 1.46 -1.41 5.56
C HIS A 55 1.38 -2.22 4.27
N LEU A 56 1.51 -1.58 3.11
CA LEU A 56 1.50 -2.26 1.81
C LEU A 56 2.68 -3.23 1.68
N LEU A 57 3.89 -2.81 2.04
CA LEU A 57 5.08 -3.69 2.02
C LEU A 57 4.96 -4.87 2.98
N ARG A 58 4.36 -4.66 4.17
CA ARG A 58 4.13 -5.72 5.17
C ARG A 58 3.23 -6.85 4.66
N LEU A 59 2.43 -6.63 3.62
CA LEU A 59 1.56 -7.66 3.06
C LEU A 59 2.34 -8.74 2.30
N HIS A 60 3.61 -8.48 1.93
CA HIS A 60 4.43 -9.37 1.10
C HIS A 60 3.78 -9.73 -0.25
N ILE A 61 2.85 -8.92 -0.73
CA ILE A 61 2.25 -9.00 -2.06
C ILE A 61 2.87 -7.92 -2.92
N THR A 62 3.33 -8.28 -4.11
CA THR A 62 3.82 -7.29 -5.08
C THR A 62 2.65 -6.44 -5.56
N PHE A 63 2.85 -5.13 -5.68
CA PHE A 63 1.82 -4.22 -6.16
C PHE A 63 2.35 -3.19 -7.15
N ARG A 64 1.45 -2.66 -7.98
CA ARG A 64 1.68 -1.53 -8.87
C ARG A 64 0.96 -0.31 -8.32
N ILE A 65 1.60 0.86 -8.37
CA ILE A 65 0.97 2.12 -7.99
C ILE A 65 0.18 2.61 -9.21
N LEU A 66 -1.13 2.81 -9.03
CA LEU A 66 -2.00 3.36 -10.06
C LEU A 66 -2.24 4.86 -9.83
N GLU A 67 -2.45 5.26 -8.58
CA GLU A 67 -2.64 6.65 -8.15
C GLU A 67 -1.98 6.89 -6.79
N GLY A 68 -1.39 8.08 -6.62
CA GLY A 68 -0.72 8.51 -5.39
C GLY A 68 0.79 8.65 -5.54
N ASP A 69 1.24 9.73 -6.20
CA ASP A 69 2.68 10.01 -6.42
C ASP A 69 3.46 10.09 -5.10
N GLU A 70 2.80 10.56 -4.04
CA GLU A 70 3.33 10.59 -2.67
C GLU A 70 3.72 9.21 -2.13
N LEU A 71 3.03 8.13 -2.56
CA LEU A 71 3.41 6.76 -2.19
C LEU A 71 4.72 6.36 -2.85
N PHE A 72 4.92 6.76 -4.10
CA PHE A 72 6.17 6.50 -4.81
C PHE A 72 7.35 7.20 -4.12
N ASP A 73 7.19 8.47 -3.77
CA ASP A 73 8.20 9.24 -3.03
C ASP A 73 8.47 8.65 -1.64
N ALA A 74 7.43 8.20 -0.93
CA ALA A 74 7.57 7.53 0.36
C ALA A 74 8.36 6.22 0.25
N LEU A 75 8.10 5.41 -0.78
CA LEU A 75 8.84 4.16 -1.03
C LEU A 75 10.31 4.41 -1.40
N LEU A 76 10.59 5.45 -2.19
CA LEU A 76 11.97 5.86 -2.49
C LEU A 76 12.71 6.31 -1.22
N SER A 77 12.04 7.10 -0.38
CA SER A 77 12.59 7.58 0.90
C SER A 77 12.85 6.42 1.86
N LEU A 78 11.93 5.45 1.94
CA LEU A 78 12.11 4.24 2.75
C LEU A 78 13.27 3.38 2.23
N ARG A 79 13.38 3.20 0.91
CA ARG A 79 14.51 2.50 0.30
C ARG A 79 15.85 3.17 0.65
N ALA A 80 15.93 4.50 0.59
CA ALA A 80 17.14 5.23 0.96
C ALA A 80 17.50 4.99 2.43
N ARG A 81 16.54 5.17 3.35
CA ARG A 81 16.74 4.92 4.79
C ARG A 81 17.19 3.50 5.11
N ILE A 82 16.60 2.50 4.46
CA ILE A 82 17.01 1.10 4.62
C ILE A 82 18.45 0.90 4.11
N SER A 83 18.80 1.50 2.97
CA SER A 83 20.15 1.41 2.41
C SER A 83 21.19 2.01 3.36
N ASP A 84 20.89 3.16 3.96
CA ASP A 84 21.77 3.82 4.93
C ASP A 84 22.01 2.94 6.17
N VAL A 85 20.94 2.37 6.73
CA VAL A 85 21.03 1.46 7.89
C VAL A 85 21.86 0.22 7.56
N LEU A 86 21.67 -0.36 6.38
CA LEU A 86 22.40 -1.57 5.97
C LEU A 86 23.87 -1.28 5.66
N HIS A 87 24.20 -0.09 5.15
CA HIS A 87 25.58 0.34 4.95
C HIS A 87 26.35 0.42 6.28
N ASP A 88 25.72 0.89 7.35
CA ASP A 88 26.36 1.02 8.66
C ASP A 88 26.54 -0.34 9.40
N VAL A 89 25.93 -1.41 8.89
CA VAL A 89 25.94 -2.75 9.51
C VAL A 89 26.92 -3.72 8.81
N LEU A 90 27.29 -3.45 7.55
CA LEU A 90 28.16 -4.30 6.72
C LEU A 90 29.59 -3.75 6.64
#